data_AF-A0A953QPB9-F1
#
_entry.id   AF-A0A953QPB9-F1
#
_cell.length_a   1.000
_cell.length_b   1.000
_cell.length_c   1.000
_cell.angle_alpha   90.00
_cell.angle_beta   90.00
_cell.angle_gamma   90.00
#
_symmetry.space_group_name_H-M   'P 1'
#
loop_
_entity.id
_entity.type
_entity.pdbx_description
1 polymer ?
#
loop_
_entity_poly.entity_id
_entity_poly.type
_entity_poly.pdbx_seq_one_letter_code
_entity_poly.pdbx_strand_id
1 'polypeptide(L)' 'PLASATAPVTVTIGNQTTPAIFAGLTPGEVGLYQINETIPAGVTPGDQVPVVISAGGISGSAKVTMSVR' A
#
# COMPACT_ATOMS: atom_id res chain seq x y z
N PRO A 1 20.65 1.13 7.88
CA PRO A 1 19.23 1.48 8.14
C PRO A 1 18.36 1.03 6.96
N LEU A 2 17.08 0.71 7.20
CA LEU A 2 16.14 0.47 6.10
C LEU A 2 15.99 1.75 5.26
N ALA A 3 15.87 1.61 3.95
CA ALA A 3 15.73 2.74 3.03
C ALA A 3 14.25 3.21 2.97
N SER A 4 13.78 3.85 4.05
CA SER A 4 12.39 4.29 4.17
C SER A 4 12.04 5.45 3.22
N ALA A 5 10.78 5.48 2.79
CA ALA A 5 10.22 6.61 2.06
C ALA A 5 10.28 7.89 2.91
N THR A 6 10.57 9.02 2.26
CA THR A 6 10.62 10.33 2.93
C THR A 6 9.25 10.94 3.13
N ALA A 7 8.32 10.67 2.22
CA ALA A 7 6.92 11.10 2.32
C ALA A 7 6.11 10.06 3.11
N PRO A 8 5.10 10.50 3.89
CA PRO A 8 4.18 9.57 4.55
C PRO A 8 3.41 8.77 3.50
N VAL A 9 3.23 7.46 3.76
CA VAL A 9 2.53 6.53 2.88
C VAL A 9 1.30 5.96 3.59
N THR A 10 0.16 6.02 2.91
CA THR A 10 -1.10 5.39 3.34
C THR A 10 -1.60 4.43 2.28
N VAL A 11 -2.21 3.34 2.70
CA VAL A 11 -2.83 2.34 1.83
C VAL A 11 -4.33 2.31 2.09
N THR A 12 -5.12 2.38 1.02
CA THR A 12 -6.57 2.15 1.07
C THR A 12 -6.85 0.78 0.48
N ILE A 13 -7.40 -0.13 1.29
CA ILE A 13 -7.79 -1.48 0.89
C ILE A 13 -9.29 -1.62 1.10
N GLY A 14 -10.06 -1.90 0.04
CA GLY A 14 -11.51 -2.13 0.18
C GLY A 14 -12.25 -1.01 0.92
N ASN A 15 -11.94 0.26 0.62
CA ASN A 15 -12.43 1.48 1.29
C ASN A 15 -11.92 1.73 2.72
N GLN A 16 -11.04 0.89 3.26
CA GLN A 16 -10.40 1.10 4.55
C GLN A 16 -9.02 1.71 4.36
N THR A 17 -8.77 2.92 4.87
CA THR A 17 -7.48 3.60 4.77
C THR A 17 -6.67 3.48 6.04
N THR A 18 -5.43 3.00 5.93
CA THR A 18 -4.48 2.84 7.05
C THR A 18 -3.10 3.39 6.68
N PRO A 19 -2.30 3.84 7.66
CA PRO A 19 -0.90 4.12 7.44
C PRO A 19 -0.12 2.82 7.22
N ALA A 20 0.83 2.84 6.27
CA ALA A 20 1.69 1.70 6.00
C ALA A 20 2.56 1.34 7.22
N ILE A 21 2.72 0.04 7.49
CA ILE A 21 3.64 -0.47 8.53
C ILE A 21 5.09 -0.19 8.12
N PHE A 22 5.37 -0.35 6.84
CA PHE A 22 6.63 0.04 6.23
C PHE A 22 6.40 0.49 4.79
N ALA A 23 7.15 1.50 4.34
CA ALA A 23 7.27 1.87 2.94
C ALA A 23 8.71 2.32 2.66
N GLY A 24 9.35 1.78 1.62
CA GLY A 24 10.73 2.10 1.30
C GLY A 24 11.25 1.38 0.06
N LEU A 25 12.52 1.61 -0.30
CA LEU A 25 13.17 0.96 -1.45
C LEU A 25 13.42 -0.52 -1.17
N THR A 26 13.19 -1.35 -2.19
CA THR A 26 13.53 -2.77 -2.17
C THR A 26 15.05 -2.93 -2.32
N PRO A 27 15.74 -3.65 -1.41
CA PRO A 27 17.17 -3.86 -1.50
C PRO A 27 17.56 -4.54 -2.83
N GLY A 28 18.54 -3.96 -3.53
CA GLY A 28 19.07 -4.50 -4.79
C GLY A 28 18.31 -4.06 -6.06
N GLU A 29 17.14 -3.42 -5.92
CA GLU A 29 16.28 -3.05 -7.06
C GLU A 29 16.10 -1.53 -7.15
N VAL A 30 16.62 -0.91 -8.20
CA VAL A 30 16.54 0.55 -8.38
C VAL A 30 15.15 0.95 -8.84
N GLY A 31 14.53 1.89 -8.12
CA GLY A 31 13.21 2.42 -8.46
C GLY A 31 12.04 1.53 -8.02
N LEU A 32 12.31 0.39 -7.38
CA LEU A 32 11.29 -0.46 -6.80
C LEU A 32 11.08 -0.12 -5.32
N TYR A 33 9.81 0.10 -4.94
CA TYR A 33 9.39 0.28 -3.56
C TYR A 33 8.66 -0.96 -3.06
N GLN A 34 8.85 -1.27 -1.77
CA GLN A 34 8.08 -2.25 -1.03
C GLN A 34 7.24 -1.55 0.04
N ILE A 35 6.01 -2.03 0.21
CA ILE A 35 5.10 -1.62 1.28
C ILE A 35 4.70 -2.87 2.06
N ASN A 36 4.80 -2.81 3.38
CA ASN A 36 4.23 -3.81 4.27
C ASN A 36 2.97 -3.21 4.92
N GLU A 37 1.88 -3.95 4.89
CA GLU A 37 0.58 -3.52 5.39
C GLU A 37 -0.18 -4.73 5.94
N THR A 38 -1.05 -4.50 6.94
CA THR A 38 -2.01 -5.51 7.39
C THR A 38 -3.36 -5.24 6.73
N ILE A 39 -4.04 -6.28 6.24
CA ILE A 39 -5.41 -6.13 5.71
C ILE A 39 -6.31 -5.61 6.84
N PRO A 40 -6.93 -4.42 6.71
CA PRO A 40 -7.73 -3.84 7.77
C PRO A 40 -8.97 -4.69 8.08
N ALA A 41 -9.37 -4.71 9.35
CA ALA A 41 -10.67 -5.24 9.72
C ALA A 41 -11.79 -4.45 9.01
N GLY A 42 -12.84 -5.15 8.58
CA GLY A 42 -13.96 -4.55 7.86
C GLY A 42 -13.82 -4.47 6.34
N VAL A 43 -12.69 -4.94 5.77
CA VAL A 43 -12.60 -5.18 4.32
C VAL A 43 -13.53 -6.33 3.96
N THR A 44 -14.48 -6.09 3.05
CA THR A 44 -15.32 -7.15 2.49
C THR A 44 -14.47 -8.09 1.62
N PRO A 45 -14.44 -9.41 1.91
CA PRO A 45 -13.74 -10.38 1.08
C PRO A 45 -14.24 -10.41 -0.37
N GLY A 46 -13.38 -10.81 -1.29
CA GLY A 46 -13.68 -10.90 -2.71
C GLY A 46 -12.42 -11.07 -3.56
N ASP A 47 -12.59 -11.50 -4.80
CA ASP A 47 -11.45 -11.78 -5.68
C ASP A 47 -10.76 -10.50 -6.21
N GLN A 48 -11.45 -9.35 -6.16
CA GLN A 48 -10.98 -8.07 -6.69
C GLN A 48 -11.19 -6.91 -5.71
N VAL A 49 -10.61 -7.00 -4.51
CA VAL A 49 -10.60 -5.90 -3.54
C VAL A 49 -9.68 -4.78 -4.06
N PRO A 50 -10.16 -3.54 -4.21
CA PRO A 50 -9.33 -2.42 -4.67
C PRO A 50 -8.23 -2.07 -3.66
N VAL A 51 -7.05 -1.74 -4.18
CA VAL A 51 -5.91 -1.22 -3.42
C VAL A 51 -5.47 0.11 -4.03
N VAL A 52 -5.37 1.14 -3.20
CA VAL A 52 -4.86 2.46 -3.60
C VAL A 52 -3.74 2.84 -2.64
N ILE A 53 -2.61 3.29 -3.19
CA ILE A 53 -1.48 3.79 -2.40
C ILE A 53 -1.43 5.30 -2.57
N SER A 54 -1.27 6.04 -1.47
CA SER A 54 -1.02 7.47 -1.47
C SER A 54 0.30 7.79 -0.78
N ALA A 55 1.13 8.62 -1.41
CA ALA A 55 2.42 9.06 -0.88
C ALA A 55 2.46 10.59 -0.88
N GLY A 56 2.71 11.19 0.28
CA GLY A 56 2.71 12.66 0.42
C GLY A 56 1.38 13.31 0.05
N GLY A 57 0.25 12.60 0.21
CA GLY A 57 -1.08 13.06 -0.16
C GLY A 57 -1.45 12.87 -1.63
N ILE A 58 -0.57 12.30 -2.45
CA ILE A 58 -0.83 12.02 -3.86
C ILE A 58 -1.19 10.55 -4.03
N SER A 59 -2.43 10.27 -4.42
CA SER A 59 -2.90 8.92 -4.71
C SER A 59 -2.40 8.44 -6.07
N GLY A 60 -1.97 7.18 -6.13
CA GLY A 60 -1.66 6.50 -7.38
C GLY A 60 -2.88 6.40 -8.30
N SER A 61 -2.64 6.47 -9.61
CA SER A 61 -3.67 6.40 -10.65
C SER A 61 -3.87 4.99 -11.22
N ALA A 62 -3.00 4.04 -10.89
CA ALA A 62 -3.08 2.66 -11.37
C ALA A 62 -4.22 1.91 -10.68
N LYS A 63 -5.00 1.14 -11.46
CA LYS A 63 -5.98 0.21 -10.92
C LYS A 63 -5.26 -1.05 -10.42
N VAL A 64 -5.15 -1.18 -9.10
CA VAL A 64 -4.58 -2.35 -8.43
C VAL A 64 -5.68 -3.06 -7.63
N THR A 65 -5.73 -4.38 -7.74
CA THR A 65 -6.68 -5.22 -6.98
C THR A 65 -5.99 -6.44 -6.44
N MET A 66 -6.46 -6.95 -5.31
CA MET A 66 -6.03 -8.22 -4.73
C MET A 66 -7.23 -9.06 -4.28
N SER A 67 -7.03 -10.37 -4.14
CA SER A 67 -8.04 -11.26 -3.59
C SER A 67 -7.94 -11.32 -2.07
N VAL A 68 -9.09 -11.30 -1.39
CA VAL A 68 -9.21 -11.43 0.07
C VAL A 68 -10.23 -12.53 0.38
N ARG A 69 -9.90 -13.42 1.32
CA ARG A 69 -10.73 -14.57 1.72
C ARG A 69 -10.86 -14.65 3.22
#